data_AF-A0A8B0SE11-F1
#
_entry.id   AF-A0A8B0SE11-F1
#
_cell.length_a   1.000
_cell.length_b   1.000
_cell.length_c   1.000
_cell.angle_alpha   90.00
_cell.angle_beta   90.00
_cell.angle_gamma   90.00
#
_symmetry.space_group_name_H-M   'P 1'
#
loop_
_entity.id
_entity.type
_entity.pdbx_description
1 polymer ?
#
loop_
_entity_poly.entity_id
_entity_poly.type
_entity_poly.pdbx_seq_one_letter_code
_entity_poly.pdbx_strand_id
1 'polypeptide(L)'
;MKLLKVFGLFLVLHVAAWAGAHTYLSQHQPDVLIVVDTSYALKPQFAAMERWIAQREATTRYQRILVGTDKALLGELATLKSKEAIFRTAFGRMSAENLQRYEATIAREKILLSDGSIKPAGWTVVAFP
;
A
#
# COMPACT_ATOMS: atom_id res chain seq x y z
N MET A 1 42.51 24.12 7.06
CA MET A 1 42.58 22.78 7.68
C MET A 1 41.48 22.50 8.71
N LYS A 2 41.19 23.40 9.67
CA LYS A 2 40.11 23.17 10.67
C LYS A 2 38.72 23.02 10.04
N LEU A 3 38.37 23.89 9.08
CA LEU A 3 37.10 23.83 8.34
C LEU A 3 36.89 22.50 7.62
N LEU A 4 37.93 21.93 7.01
CA LEU A 4 37.86 20.65 6.32
C LEU A 4 37.58 19.48 7.29
N LYS A 5 38.18 19.53 8.50
CA LYS A 5 37.95 18.54 9.56
C LYS A 5 36.53 18.63 10.13
N VAL A 6 36.04 19.86 10.35
CA VAL A 6 34.66 20.09 10.83
C VAL A 6 33.65 19.65 9.79
N PHE A 7 33.85 20.01 8.52
CA PHE A 7 32.99 19.57 7.42
C PHE A 7 32.99 18.04 7.27
N GLY A 8 34.16 17.41 7.35
CA GLY A 8 34.29 15.95 7.34
C GLY A 8 33.53 15.29 8.49
N LEU A 9 33.61 15.85 9.71
CA LEU A 9 32.85 15.35 10.86
C LEU A 9 31.34 15.45 10.62
N PHE A 10 30.86 16.58 10.09
CA PHE A 10 29.44 16.74 9.74
C PHE A 10 28.99 15.72 8.70
N LEU A 11 29.82 15.44 7.69
CA LEU A 11 29.51 14.45 6.67
C LEU A 11 29.40 13.04 7.27
N VAL A 12 30.34 12.66 8.14
CA VAL A 12 30.31 11.36 8.85
C VAL A 12 29.05 11.25 9.72
N LEU A 13 28.70 12.29 10.47
CA LEU A 13 27.50 12.31 11.30
C LEU A 13 26.22 12.18 10.46
N HIS A 14 26.15 12.84 9.31
CA HIS A 14 25.01 12.70 8.40
C HIS A 14 24.88 11.30 7.84
N VAL A 15 25.98 10.70 7.39
CA VAL A 15 25.99 9.32 6.88
C VAL A 15 25.60 8.34 7.99
N ALA A 16 26.12 8.52 9.21
CA ALA A 16 25.78 7.67 10.35
C ALA A 16 24.29 7.80 10.74
N ALA A 17 23.77 9.02 10.81
CA ALA A 17 22.36 9.27 11.11
C ALA A 17 21.44 8.68 10.02
N TRP A 18 21.80 8.87 8.74
CA TRP A 18 21.07 8.29 7.63
C TRP A 18 21.08 6.76 7.67
N ALA A 19 22.23 6.13 7.89
CA ALA A 19 22.36 4.68 7.97
C ALA A 19 21.55 4.10 9.14
N GLY A 20 21.59 4.77 10.30
CA GLY A 20 20.79 4.40 11.47
C GLY A 20 19.28 4.50 11.19
N ALA A 21 18.82 5.62 10.64
CA ALA A 21 17.42 5.81 10.28
C ALA A 21 16.94 4.83 9.21
N HIS A 22 17.75 4.61 8.15
CA HIS A 22 17.46 3.66 7.09
C HIS A 22 17.27 2.24 7.63
N THR A 23 18.19 1.80 8.49
CA THR A 23 18.15 0.46 9.09
C THR A 23 16.93 0.30 9.99
N TYR A 24 16.66 1.29 10.85
CA TYR A 24 15.55 1.25 11.78
C TYR A 24 14.20 1.19 11.05
N LEU A 25 13.98 2.08 10.07
CA LEU A 25 12.74 2.14 9.29
C LEU A 25 12.55 0.90 8.42
N SER A 26 13.63 0.29 7.93
CA SER A 26 13.55 -0.96 7.17
C SER A 26 13.16 -2.15 8.04
N GLN A 27 13.46 -2.13 9.34
CA GLN A 27 13.07 -3.18 10.29
C GLN A 27 11.66 -2.98 10.87
N HIS A 28 11.18 -1.74 10.96
CA HIS A 28 9.90 -1.38 11.57
C HIS A 28 8.94 -0.77 10.55
N GLN A 29 8.67 -1.52 9.48
CA GLN A 29 7.81 -1.05 8.40
C GLN A 29 6.34 -1.11 8.82
N PRO A 30 5.60 0.02 8.86
CA PRO A 30 4.16 -0.02 9.06
C PRO A 30 3.47 -0.66 7.85
N ASP A 31 2.35 -1.33 8.13
CA ASP A 31 1.51 -1.94 7.09
C ASP A 31 0.51 -0.94 6.53
N VAL A 32 0.32 -0.98 5.21
CA VAL A 32 -0.76 -0.31 4.49
C VAL A 32 -1.61 -1.39 3.84
N LEU A 33 -2.90 -1.42 4.16
CA LEU A 33 -3.84 -2.35 3.55
C LEU A 33 -4.54 -1.67 2.38
N ILE A 34 -4.41 -2.25 1.19
CA ILE A 34 -5.15 -1.85 -0.01
C ILE A 34 -6.13 -2.97 -0.36
N VAL A 35 -7.42 -2.67 -0.34
CA VAL A 35 -8.46 -3.58 -0.79
C VAL A 35 -9.03 -3.09 -2.10
N VAL A 36 -9.11 -4.01 -3.06
CA VAL A 36 -9.58 -3.73 -4.41
C VAL A 36 -10.98 -4.31 -4.60
N ASP A 37 -11.90 -3.47 -5.06
CA ASP A 37 -13.21 -3.89 -5.54
C ASP A 37 -13.06 -4.54 -6.93
N THR A 38 -13.26 -5.85 -6.98
CA THR A 38 -13.18 -6.61 -8.24
C THR A 38 -14.57 -6.85 -8.86
N SER A 39 -15.57 -6.04 -8.51
CA SER A 39 -16.90 -6.09 -9.10
C SER A 39 -16.87 -6.08 -10.62
N TYR A 40 -17.74 -6.85 -11.27
CA TYR A 40 -17.87 -6.89 -12.73
C TYR A 40 -17.96 -5.51 -13.40
N ALA A 41 -18.63 -4.55 -12.75
CA ALA A 41 -18.80 -3.18 -13.25
C ALA A 41 -17.47 -2.43 -13.38
N LEU A 42 -16.47 -2.77 -12.57
CA LEU A 42 -15.17 -2.10 -12.50
C LEU A 42 -14.10 -2.76 -13.37
N LYS A 43 -14.43 -3.83 -14.12
CA LYS A 43 -13.50 -4.47 -15.06
C LYS A 43 -12.79 -3.47 -16.00
N PRO A 44 -13.47 -2.45 -16.59
CA PRO A 44 -12.80 -1.45 -17.42
C PRO A 44 -11.74 -0.64 -16.66
N GLN A 45 -11.86 -0.53 -15.33
CA GLN A 45 -10.99 0.26 -14.45
C GLN A 45 -9.84 -0.53 -13.83
N PHE A 46 -9.77 -1.85 -14.00
CA PHE A 46 -8.71 -2.67 -13.38
C PHE A 46 -7.30 -2.21 -13.77
N ALA A 47 -7.09 -1.82 -15.02
CA ALA A 47 -5.80 -1.27 -15.46
C ALA A 47 -5.49 0.10 -14.83
N ALA A 48 -6.50 0.89 -14.48
CA ALA A 48 -6.30 2.15 -13.75
C ALA A 48 -5.95 1.89 -12.28
N MET A 49 -6.64 0.95 -11.65
CA MET A 49 -6.36 0.52 -10.27
C MET A 49 -4.97 -0.09 -10.14
N GLU A 50 -4.56 -0.94 -11.09
CA GLU A 50 -3.22 -1.52 -11.11
C GLU A 50 -2.12 -0.45 -11.21
N ARG A 51 -2.29 0.54 -12.10
CA ARG A 51 -1.38 1.68 -12.21
C ARG A 51 -1.33 2.49 -10.92
N TRP A 52 -2.48 2.69 -10.28
CA TRP A 52 -2.55 3.38 -8.99
C TRP A 52 -1.77 2.62 -7.91
N ILE A 53 -1.94 1.29 -7.82
CA ILE A 53 -1.19 0.43 -6.88
C ILE A 53 0.31 0.50 -7.16
N ALA A 54 0.72 0.42 -8.42
CA ALA A 54 2.13 0.52 -8.81
C ALA A 54 2.73 1.89 -8.48
N GLN A 55 1.99 2.98 -8.70
CA GLN A 55 2.42 4.31 -8.32
C GLN A 55 2.53 4.44 -6.79
N ARG A 56 1.56 3.90 -6.04
CA ARG A 56 1.59 3.91 -4.59
C ARG A 56 2.82 3.19 -4.06
N GLU A 57 3.12 2.00 -4.57
CA GLU A 57 4.33 1.25 -4.24
C GLU A 57 5.60 2.05 -4.51
N ALA A 58 5.72 2.68 -5.70
CA ALA A 58 6.89 3.47 -6.07
C ALA A 58 7.12 4.69 -5.16
N THR A 59 6.05 5.29 -4.62
CA THR A 59 6.12 6.45 -3.73
C THR A 59 6.22 6.10 -2.24
N THR A 60 6.01 4.83 -1.89
CA THR A 60 5.93 4.41 -0.49
C THR A 60 7.26 3.78 -0.08
N ARG A 61 8.10 4.54 0.63
CA ARG A 61 9.35 4.01 1.21
C ARG A 61 9.12 3.54 2.65
N TYR A 62 9.75 2.41 3.01
CA TYR A 62 9.71 1.81 4.35
C TYR A 62 8.30 1.47 4.83
N GLN A 63 7.40 1.02 3.96
CA GLN A 63 6.11 0.49 4.37
C GLN A 63 5.84 -0.77 3.59
N ARG A 64 5.10 -1.67 4.22
CA ARG A 64 4.69 -2.93 3.60
C ARG A 64 3.27 -2.79 3.12
N ILE A 65 3.05 -3.06 1.84
CA ILE A 65 1.72 -2.99 1.24
C ILE A 65 1.10 -4.37 1.27
N LEU A 66 0.03 -4.52 2.05
CA LEU A 66 -0.85 -5.69 2.04
C LEU A 66 -1.97 -5.45 1.04
N VAL A 67 -2.28 -6.46 0.23
CA VAL A 67 -3.32 -6.39 -0.80
C VAL A 67 -4.43 -7.38 -0.49
N GLY A 68 -5.66 -6.91 -0.58
CA GLY A 68 -6.87 -7.72 -0.51
C GLY A 68 -7.83 -7.44 -1.65
N THR A 69 -8.83 -8.31 -1.78
CA THR A 69 -9.97 -8.19 -2.69
C THR A 69 -11.27 -8.30 -1.90
N ASP A 70 -12.43 -8.20 -2.53
CA ASP A 70 -13.72 -8.50 -1.91
C ASP A 70 -13.84 -9.96 -1.39
N LYS A 71 -12.95 -10.87 -1.82
CA LYS A 71 -12.95 -12.29 -1.41
C LYS A 71 -11.86 -12.69 -0.44
N ALA A 72 -10.64 -12.20 -0.66
CA ALA A 72 -9.48 -12.73 0.05
C ALA A 72 -8.38 -11.68 0.22
N LEU A 73 -7.67 -11.80 1.34
CA LEU A 73 -6.38 -11.18 1.54
C LEU A 73 -5.36 -11.95 0.69
N LEU A 74 -4.68 -11.27 -0.23
CA LEU A 74 -3.70 -11.87 -1.13
C LEU A 74 -2.29 -11.89 -0.51
N GLY A 75 -2.05 -11.04 0.50
CA GLY A 75 -0.77 -10.94 1.19
C GLY A 75 0.00 -9.70 0.79
N GLU A 76 1.32 -9.75 0.90
CA GLU A 76 2.19 -8.61 0.60
C GLU A 76 2.37 -8.41 -0.91
N LEU A 77 2.16 -7.17 -1.39
CA LEU A 77 2.26 -6.79 -2.80
C LEU A 77 3.58 -7.24 -3.42
N ALA A 78 4.70 -7.02 -2.72
CA ALA A 78 6.04 -7.36 -3.18
C ALA A 78 6.26 -8.88 -3.35
N THR A 79 5.42 -9.71 -2.72
CA THR A 79 5.50 -11.17 -2.81
C THR A 79 4.56 -11.77 -3.86
N LEU A 80 3.69 -10.95 -4.47
CA LEU A 80 2.76 -11.42 -5.50
C LEU A 80 3.53 -11.76 -6.78
N LYS A 81 3.21 -12.92 -7.38
CA LYS A 81 3.83 -13.36 -8.65
C LYS A 81 3.57 -12.38 -9.81
N SER A 82 2.42 -11.73 -9.81
CA SER A 82 2.02 -10.69 -10.75
C SER A 82 0.96 -9.81 -10.11
N LYS A 83 0.97 -8.51 -10.39
CA LYS A 83 -0.07 -7.56 -9.93
C LYS A 83 -1.42 -7.84 -10.59
N GLU A 84 -1.41 -8.39 -11.79
CA GLU A 84 -2.61 -8.89 -12.48
C GLU A 84 -3.32 -9.99 -11.67
N ALA A 85 -2.62 -10.69 -10.77
CA ALA A 85 -3.22 -11.69 -9.89
C ALA A 85 -4.32 -11.12 -8.99
N ILE A 86 -4.27 -9.81 -8.72
CA ILE A 86 -5.29 -9.07 -7.96
C ILE A 86 -6.63 -9.06 -8.72
N PHE A 87 -6.58 -9.02 -10.05
CA PHE A 87 -7.72 -8.80 -10.94
C PHE A 87 -8.12 -10.06 -11.73
N ARG A 88 -7.50 -11.21 -11.45
CA ARG A 88 -7.72 -12.47 -12.20
C ARG A 88 -9.18 -12.91 -12.22
N THR A 89 -9.89 -12.65 -11.14
CA THR A 89 -11.28 -13.05 -11.00
C THR A 89 -12.07 -11.82 -10.59
N ALA A 90 -12.97 -11.41 -11.48
CA ALA A 90 -13.98 -10.43 -11.12
C ALA A 90 -15.12 -11.14 -10.39
N PHE A 91 -15.59 -10.54 -9.31
CA PHE A 91 -16.66 -11.10 -8.50
C PHE A 91 -17.94 -10.26 -8.64
N GLY A 92 -18.98 -10.69 -7.93
CA GLY A 92 -20.22 -9.93 -7.79
C GLY A 92 -19.97 -8.57 -7.12
N ARG A 93 -21.05 -7.83 -6.89
CA ARG A 93 -20.95 -6.50 -6.28
C ARG A 93 -20.32 -6.57 -4.90
N MET A 94 -19.28 -5.78 -4.67
CA MET A 94 -18.69 -5.58 -3.35
C MET A 94 -19.69 -4.88 -2.42
N SER A 95 -19.66 -5.23 -1.14
CA SER A 95 -20.47 -4.63 -0.09
C SER A 95 -19.64 -4.32 1.17
N ALA A 96 -20.24 -3.61 2.13
CA ALA A 96 -19.55 -3.28 3.39
C ALA A 96 -19.23 -4.56 4.20
N GLU A 97 -20.04 -5.60 4.08
CA GLU A 97 -19.83 -6.90 4.72
C GLU A 97 -18.55 -7.57 4.22
N ASN A 98 -18.18 -7.43 2.95
CA ASN A 98 -16.90 -7.93 2.44
C ASN A 98 -15.70 -7.33 3.19
N LEU A 99 -15.84 -6.10 3.71
CA LEU A 99 -14.76 -5.39 4.39
C LEU A 99 -14.59 -5.78 5.86
N GLN A 100 -15.60 -6.37 6.48
CA GLN A 100 -15.52 -6.84 7.87
C GLN A 100 -14.36 -7.82 8.08
N ARG A 101 -14.03 -8.61 7.05
CA ARG A 101 -12.89 -9.55 7.09
C ARG A 101 -11.54 -8.87 7.34
N TYR A 102 -11.44 -7.57 7.07
CA TYR A 102 -10.24 -6.77 7.23
C TYR A 102 -10.23 -5.96 8.52
N GLU A 103 -11.25 -6.06 9.38
CA GLU A 103 -11.30 -5.34 10.66
C GLU A 103 -10.13 -5.71 11.55
N ALA A 104 -9.85 -7.02 11.68
CA ALA A 104 -8.73 -7.55 12.47
C ALA A 104 -7.35 -7.32 11.82
N THR A 105 -7.28 -6.83 10.58
CA THR A 105 -6.00 -6.50 9.95
C THR A 105 -5.47 -5.19 10.53
N ILE A 106 -4.34 -5.29 11.25
CA ILE A 106 -3.63 -4.14 11.80
C ILE A 106 -2.86 -3.49 10.65
N ALA A 107 -3.32 -2.31 10.23
CA ALA A 107 -2.65 -1.49 9.24
C ALA A 107 -2.72 -0.04 9.67
N ARG A 108 -1.64 0.72 9.43
CA ARG A 108 -1.58 2.15 9.69
C ARG A 108 -2.59 2.92 8.83
N GLU A 109 -2.82 2.43 7.62
CA GLU A 109 -3.76 3.00 6.66
C GLU A 109 -4.53 1.86 5.98
N LYS A 110 -5.84 2.04 5.83
CA LYS A 110 -6.72 1.14 5.07
C LYS A 110 -7.30 1.91 3.88
N ILE A 111 -7.06 1.41 2.68
CA ILE A 111 -7.43 2.05 1.42
C ILE A 111 -8.36 1.12 0.65
N LEU A 112 -9.48 1.65 0.17
CA LEU A 112 -10.43 0.95 -0.69
C LEU A 112 -10.37 1.55 -2.10
N LEU A 113 -10.09 0.72 -3.11
CA LEU A 113 -10.25 1.09 -4.52
C LEU A 113 -11.61 0.58 -4.97
N SER A 114 -12.57 1.46 -5.24
CA SER A 114 -13.96 1.08 -5.58
C SER A 114 -14.64 2.09 -6.50
N ASP A 115 -15.91 1.86 -6.82
CA ASP A 115 -16.77 2.84 -7.52
C ASP A 115 -17.18 4.03 -6.63
N GLY A 116 -16.77 4.05 -5.36
CA GLY A 116 -17.11 5.07 -4.38
C GLY A 116 -18.51 4.93 -3.76
N SER A 117 -19.26 3.88 -4.12
CA SER A 117 -20.59 3.60 -3.55
C SER A 117 -20.53 3.17 -2.07
N ILE A 118 -19.38 2.67 -1.61
CA ILE A 118 -19.12 2.26 -0.23
C ILE A 118 -18.08 3.18 0.40
N LYS A 119 -18.37 3.67 1.61
CA LYS A 119 -17.49 4.55 2.40
C LYS A 119 -17.38 4.04 3.83
N PRO A 120 -16.54 3.05 4.09
CA PRO A 120 -16.40 2.46 5.41
C PRO A 120 -15.66 3.42 6.34
N ALA A 121 -16.06 3.46 7.61
CA ALA A 121 -15.43 4.33 8.59
C ALA A 121 -13.94 3.95 8.79
N GLY A 122 -13.05 4.94 8.75
CA GLY A 122 -11.60 4.72 8.91
C GLY A 122 -10.88 4.23 7.64
N TRP A 123 -11.56 4.21 6.48
CA TRP A 123 -10.96 3.86 5.20
C TRP A 123 -10.82 5.09 4.29
N THR A 124 -9.68 5.18 3.60
CA THR A 124 -9.49 6.09 2.48
C THR A 124 -10.07 5.46 1.23
N VAL A 125 -11.07 6.08 0.59
CA VAL A 125 -11.68 5.56 -0.64
C VAL A 125 -11.11 6.28 -1.85
N VAL A 126 -10.57 5.52 -2.80
CA VAL A 126 -10.14 6.00 -4.12
C VAL A 126 -11.17 5.50 -5.13
N ALA A 127 -11.91 6.44 -5.71
CA ALA A 127 -13.01 6.14 -6.61
C ALA A 127 -12.53 5.97 -8.06
N PHE A 128 -13.03 4.94 -8.73
CA PHE A 128 -12.84 4.67 -10.16
C PHE A 128 -14.23 4.55 -10.82
N PRO A 129 -14.64 5.52 -11.66
CA PRO A 129 -15.98 5.57 -12.26
C PRO A 129 -16.19 4.59 -13.41
#